data_AF-A0A353DVC7-F1
#
_entry.id   AF-A0A353DVC7-F1
#
_cell.length_a   1.000
_cell.length_b   1.000
_cell.length_c   1.000
_cell.angle_alpha   90.00
_cell.angle_beta   90.00
_cell.angle_gamma   90.00
#
_symmetry.space_group_name_H-M   'P 1'
#
loop_
_entity.id
_entity.type
_entity.pdbx_description
1 polymer ?
#
loop_
_entity_poly.entity_id
_entity_poly.type
_entity_poly.pdbx_seq_one_letter_code
_entity_poly.pdbx_strand_id
1 'polypeptide(L)'
;WLVSRMGDFLQAKGKRMLGWDEILEGGLPDSATVMSWRGIEGGLKAAQMGHDVVMSPTTHCYFDYRQSEEPEEPGNLGRIPIDTLYGYEPIPDALDAQSAHHILGVQGNIWTERMPTWKLVEYMILPRMCALSEVAWSPADQRDWKRFEQRLMGHLNTLKAMGYTYRHPERLHREFPL
;
A
#
# COMPACT_ATOMS: atom_id res chain seq x y z
N TRP A 1 17.61 3.54 -21.62
CA TRP A 1 17.20 4.20 -22.88
C TRP A 1 15.69 4.30 -23.01
N LEU A 2 14.94 3.18 -23.04
CA LEU A 2 13.48 3.22 -23.26
C LEU A 2 12.73 4.07 -22.23
N VAL A 3 13.02 3.90 -20.94
CA VAL A 3 12.43 4.67 -19.83
C VAL A 3 12.61 6.18 -20.03
N SER A 4 13.85 6.64 -20.27
CA SER A 4 14.15 8.04 -20.56
C SER A 4 13.37 8.57 -21.76
N ARG A 5 13.35 7.83 -22.89
CA ARG A 5 12.58 8.23 -24.09
C ARG A 5 11.09 8.41 -23.81
N MET A 6 10.50 7.52 -23.00
CA MET A 6 9.09 7.64 -22.60
C MET A 6 8.86 8.80 -21.64
N GLY A 7 9.83 9.04 -20.73
CA GLY A 7 9.85 10.20 -19.86
C GLY A 7 9.79 11.52 -20.62
N ASP A 8 10.68 11.71 -21.60
CA ASP A 8 10.73 12.92 -22.44
C ASP A 8 9.42 13.12 -23.22
N PHE A 9 8.85 12.03 -23.75
CA PHE A 9 7.58 12.07 -24.47
C PHE A 9 6.42 12.50 -23.57
N LEU A 10 6.34 11.99 -22.34
CA LEU A 10 5.32 12.38 -21.37
C LEU A 10 5.50 13.85 -20.95
N GLN A 11 6.74 14.28 -20.72
CA GLN A 11 7.07 15.65 -20.36
C GLN A 11 6.68 16.64 -21.46
N ALA A 12 6.94 16.31 -22.73
CA ALA A 12 6.50 17.11 -23.88
C ALA A 12 4.97 17.26 -23.98
N LYS A 13 4.20 16.44 -23.24
CA LYS A 13 2.73 16.52 -23.12
C LYS A 13 2.26 17.12 -21.80
N GLY A 14 3.17 17.70 -21.01
CA GLY A 14 2.84 18.25 -19.69
C GLY A 14 2.42 17.18 -18.68
N LYS A 15 2.87 15.93 -18.85
CA LYS A 15 2.64 14.81 -17.92
C LYS A 15 3.93 14.48 -17.19
N ARG A 16 3.81 14.03 -15.94
CA ARG A 16 4.92 13.46 -15.18
C ARG A 16 4.88 11.94 -15.28
N MET A 17 6.04 11.33 -15.42
CA MET A 17 6.18 9.88 -15.44
C MET A 17 6.12 9.35 -14.01
N LEU A 18 5.37 8.27 -13.79
CA LEU A 18 5.45 7.45 -12.59
C LEU A 18 5.80 6.03 -13.02
N GLY A 19 6.73 5.38 -12.31
CA GLY A 19 7.05 3.97 -12.53
C GLY A 19 7.61 3.30 -11.29
N TRP A 20 7.62 1.98 -11.31
CA TRP A 20 8.19 1.15 -10.25
C TRP A 20 9.69 1.43 -10.06
N ASP A 21 10.22 1.20 -8.86
CA ASP A 21 11.59 1.54 -8.47
C ASP A 21 12.72 0.99 -9.38
N GLU A 22 12.47 -0.02 -10.21
CA GLU A 22 13.37 -0.48 -11.27
C GLU A 22 13.77 0.62 -12.25
N ILE A 23 12.93 1.64 -12.42
CA ILE A 23 13.23 2.76 -13.32
C ILE A 23 14.49 3.54 -12.88
N LEU A 24 14.92 3.41 -11.61
CA LEU A 24 16.18 3.95 -11.08
C LEU A 24 17.43 3.33 -11.71
N GLU A 25 17.32 2.16 -12.33
CA GLU A 25 18.44 1.50 -13.02
C GLU A 25 18.72 2.12 -14.40
N GLY A 26 17.77 2.93 -14.91
CA GLY A 26 17.94 3.72 -16.13
C GLY A 26 18.15 5.20 -15.82
N GLY A 27 18.64 5.96 -16.80
CA GLY A 27 18.54 7.42 -16.74
C GLY A 27 17.08 7.85 -16.64
N LEU A 28 16.77 8.64 -15.62
CA LEU A 28 15.43 9.17 -15.32
C LEU A 28 15.39 10.66 -15.62
N PRO A 29 14.28 11.18 -16.19
CA PRO A 29 14.04 12.61 -16.15
C PRO A 29 13.94 13.09 -14.71
N ASP A 30 14.47 14.27 -14.39
CA ASP A 30 14.43 14.87 -13.05
C ASP A 30 13.00 14.94 -12.47
N SER A 31 12.01 15.14 -13.35
CA SER A 31 10.58 15.23 -12.98
C SER A 31 9.87 13.89 -12.75
N ALA A 32 10.57 12.75 -12.87
CA ALA A 32 9.98 11.43 -12.68
C ALA A 32 9.62 11.18 -11.20
N THR A 33 8.51 10.50 -10.99
CA THR A 33 8.08 9.99 -9.69
C THR A 33 8.35 8.49 -9.63
N VAL A 34 8.83 7.99 -8.49
CA VAL A 34 9.16 6.59 -8.26
C VAL A 34 8.14 5.93 -7.33
N MET A 35 7.69 4.73 -7.64
CA MET A 35 6.87 3.91 -6.75
C MET A 35 7.72 2.79 -6.15
N SER A 36 8.01 2.87 -4.85
CA SER A 36 8.86 1.90 -4.15
C SER A 36 8.07 0.68 -3.73
N TRP A 37 8.42 -0.50 -4.26
CA TRP A 37 7.65 -1.74 -4.01
C TRP A 37 8.49 -2.91 -3.51
N ARG A 38 9.77 -3.00 -3.89
CA ARG A 38 10.69 -4.07 -3.46
C ARG A 38 11.17 -3.93 -2.01
N GLY A 39 10.67 -2.91 -1.31
CA GLY A 39 11.09 -2.49 0.03
C GLY A 39 11.01 -0.98 0.14
N ILE A 40 11.81 -0.40 1.04
CA ILE A 40 11.90 1.06 1.22
C ILE A 40 13.12 1.65 0.53
N GLU A 41 14.08 0.82 0.12
CA GLU A 41 15.40 1.20 -0.38
C GLU A 41 15.31 1.98 -1.69
N GLY A 42 14.41 1.57 -2.58
CA GLY A 42 14.13 2.28 -3.83
C GLY A 42 13.61 3.70 -3.56
N GLY A 43 12.64 3.83 -2.65
CA GLY A 43 12.10 5.10 -2.21
C GLY A 43 13.12 6.00 -1.53
N LEU A 44 13.94 5.45 -0.63
CA LEU A 44 15.03 6.18 0.02
C LEU A 44 15.99 6.79 -1.02
N LYS A 45 16.46 5.95 -1.94
CA LYS A 45 17.38 6.37 -3.00
C LYS A 45 16.75 7.42 -3.92
N ALA A 46 15.51 7.22 -4.33
CA ALA A 46 14.79 8.15 -5.20
C ALA A 46 14.60 9.53 -4.54
N ALA A 47 14.17 9.55 -3.28
CA ALA A 47 13.97 10.79 -2.52
C ALA A 47 15.28 11.55 -2.31
N GLN A 48 16.38 10.86 -1.99
CA GLN A 48 17.72 11.46 -1.87
C GLN A 48 18.26 12.00 -3.19
N MET A 49 17.80 11.46 -4.33
CA MET A 49 18.10 11.96 -5.67
C MET A 49 17.18 13.13 -6.09
N GLY A 50 16.22 13.54 -5.25
CA GLY A 50 15.30 14.64 -5.52
C GLY A 50 14.06 14.24 -6.33
N HIS A 51 13.79 12.94 -6.50
CA HIS A 51 12.58 12.47 -7.14
C HIS A 51 11.45 12.29 -6.13
N ASP A 52 10.24 12.66 -6.54
CA ASP A 52 9.04 12.37 -5.77
C ASP A 52 8.80 10.85 -5.67
N VAL A 53 8.25 10.39 -4.56
CA VAL A 53 8.08 8.96 -4.25
C VAL A 53 6.68 8.66 -3.75
N VAL A 54 6.10 7.55 -4.25
CA VAL A 54 4.95 6.88 -3.64
C VAL A 54 5.43 5.59 -3.00
N MET A 55 5.19 5.42 -1.71
CA MET A 55 5.58 4.22 -0.98
C MET A 55 4.51 3.14 -1.11
N SER A 56 4.87 1.96 -1.59
CA SER A 56 3.98 0.80 -1.67
C SER A 56 4.75 -0.50 -1.42
N PRO A 57 5.49 -0.65 -0.31
CA PRO A 57 6.38 -1.79 -0.13
C PRO A 57 5.60 -3.11 0.04
N THR A 58 6.11 -4.19 -0.54
CA THR A 58 5.57 -5.57 -0.37
C THR A 58 5.55 -6.04 1.08
N THR A 59 6.28 -5.39 1.97
CA THR A 59 6.30 -5.70 3.40
C THR A 59 5.04 -5.24 4.13
N HIS A 60 4.30 -4.26 3.60
CA HIS A 60 3.16 -3.64 4.31
C HIS A 60 1.93 -3.37 3.42
N CYS A 61 2.11 -3.10 2.12
CA CYS A 61 1.09 -2.49 1.29
C CYS A 61 0.58 -3.38 0.13
N TYR A 62 0.77 -4.70 0.21
CA TYR A 62 0.30 -5.65 -0.80
C TYR A 62 -0.93 -6.43 -0.31
N PHE A 63 -2.10 -6.06 -0.82
CA PHE A 63 -3.37 -6.65 -0.42
C PHE A 63 -3.60 -8.05 -1.00
N ASP A 64 -2.83 -8.50 -1.97
CA ASP A 64 -2.86 -9.88 -2.46
C ASP A 64 -2.14 -10.89 -1.54
N TYR A 65 -1.44 -10.41 -0.52
CA TYR A 65 -0.78 -11.26 0.49
C TYR A 65 -1.79 -11.75 1.53
N ARG A 66 -1.52 -12.92 2.10
CA ARG A 66 -2.35 -13.55 3.14
C ARG A 66 -2.54 -12.62 4.31
N GLN A 67 -3.71 -12.67 4.95
CA GLN A 67 -4.01 -11.87 6.14
C GLN A 67 -3.79 -12.62 7.46
N SER A 68 -3.69 -13.95 7.40
CA SER A 68 -3.47 -14.83 8.56
C SER A 68 -2.77 -16.12 8.15
N GLU A 69 -2.53 -16.99 9.12
CA GLU A 69 -1.92 -18.30 8.88
C GLU A 69 -2.94 -19.40 8.57
N GLU A 70 -4.24 -19.11 8.64
CA GLU A 70 -5.32 -20.09 8.41
C GLU A 70 -5.14 -20.79 7.05
N PRO A 71 -5.19 -22.13 6.98
CA PRO A 71 -4.90 -22.88 5.75
C PRO A 71 -5.70 -22.42 4.53
N GLU A 72 -6.94 -21.96 4.74
CA GLU A 72 -7.85 -21.47 3.70
C GLU A 72 -7.72 -19.96 3.42
N GLU A 73 -6.84 -19.23 4.11
CA GLU A 73 -6.59 -17.81 3.86
C GLU A 73 -6.01 -17.61 2.44
N PRO A 74 -6.69 -16.87 1.55
CA PRO A 74 -6.22 -16.62 0.19
C PRO A 74 -4.89 -15.86 0.15
N GLY A 75 -4.14 -16.04 -0.93
CA GLY A 75 -2.80 -15.48 -1.12
C GLY A 75 -1.70 -16.52 -0.91
N ASN A 76 -0.54 -16.36 -1.56
CA ASN A 76 0.53 -17.36 -1.53
C ASN A 76 1.95 -16.80 -1.66
N LEU A 77 2.12 -15.48 -1.63
CA LEU A 77 3.42 -14.81 -1.82
C LEU A 77 4.02 -14.28 -0.50
N GLY A 78 3.17 -14.04 0.50
CA GLY A 78 3.56 -13.55 1.82
C GLY A 78 2.36 -13.38 2.73
N ARG A 79 2.58 -12.79 3.91
CA ARG A 79 1.54 -12.52 4.90
C ARG A 79 1.67 -11.08 5.42
N ILE A 80 0.59 -10.31 5.32
CA ILE A 80 0.47 -8.95 5.84
C ILE A 80 -0.86 -8.85 6.61
N PRO A 81 -0.84 -9.16 7.91
CA PRO A 81 -1.97 -8.91 8.78
C PRO A 81 -2.24 -7.40 8.93
N ILE A 82 -3.44 -7.03 9.36
CA ILE A 82 -3.88 -5.63 9.42
C ILE A 82 -3.06 -4.77 10.39
N ASP A 83 -2.62 -5.34 11.51
CA ASP A 83 -1.78 -4.67 12.51
C ASP A 83 -0.37 -4.37 11.98
N THR A 84 0.19 -5.29 11.19
CA THR A 84 1.45 -5.08 10.46
C THR A 84 1.33 -3.87 9.53
N LEU A 85 0.27 -3.80 8.71
CA LEU A 85 0.04 -2.65 7.84
C LEU A 85 -0.17 -1.36 8.65
N TYR A 86 -1.00 -1.40 9.70
CA TYR A 86 -1.32 -0.23 10.51
C TYR A 86 -0.07 0.39 11.16
N GLY A 87 0.88 -0.45 11.56
CA GLY A 87 2.17 -0.03 12.12
C GLY A 87 3.15 0.57 11.11
N TYR A 88 2.81 0.63 9.83
CA TYR A 88 3.68 1.20 8.81
C TYR A 88 3.81 2.72 8.96
N GLU A 89 5.04 3.22 8.86
CA GLU A 89 5.34 4.64 8.73
C GLU A 89 5.88 4.91 7.30
N PRO A 90 5.12 5.61 6.45
CA PRO A 90 5.51 5.84 5.06
C PRO A 90 6.76 6.72 4.90
N ILE A 91 7.05 7.60 5.86
CA ILE A 91 8.24 8.46 5.81
C ILE A 91 9.37 7.76 6.61
N PRO A 92 10.40 7.20 5.96
CA PRO A 92 11.44 6.49 6.69
C PRO A 92 12.31 7.44 7.53
N ASP A 93 12.63 7.05 8.76
CA ASP A 93 13.50 7.82 9.68
C ASP A 93 14.90 8.11 9.12
N ALA A 94 15.34 7.33 8.12
CA ALA A 94 16.63 7.51 7.46
C ALA A 94 16.67 8.72 6.51
N LEU A 95 15.54 9.36 6.20
CA LEU A 95 15.48 10.58 5.40
C LEU A 95 15.67 11.81 6.27
N ASP A 96 16.48 12.76 5.80
CA ASP A 96 16.48 14.11 6.35
C ASP A 96 15.19 14.87 5.96
N ALA A 97 14.94 16.00 6.61
CA ALA A 97 13.73 16.79 6.35
C ALA A 97 13.63 17.24 4.87
N GLN A 98 14.78 17.45 4.22
CA GLN A 98 14.83 17.81 2.80
C GLN A 98 14.52 16.62 1.89
N SER A 99 14.84 15.39 2.22
CA SER A 99 14.47 14.25 1.37
C SER A 99 13.05 13.77 1.68
N ALA A 100 12.61 13.92 2.93
CA ALA A 100 11.29 13.50 3.40
C ALA A 100 10.14 14.20 2.66
N HIS A 101 10.30 15.46 2.22
CA HIS A 101 9.24 16.18 1.48
C HIS A 101 8.94 15.57 0.10
N HIS A 102 9.84 14.75 -0.45
CA HIS A 102 9.60 14.04 -1.70
C HIS A 102 8.70 12.82 -1.54
N ILE A 103 8.44 12.36 -0.31
CA ILE A 103 7.48 11.29 -0.07
C ILE A 103 6.06 11.86 -0.23
N LEU A 104 5.43 11.58 -1.37
CA LEU A 104 4.08 12.05 -1.69
C LEU A 104 3.00 11.34 -0.87
N GLY A 105 3.27 10.12 -0.43
CA GLY A 105 2.36 9.32 0.38
C GLY A 105 2.54 7.82 0.20
N VAL A 106 1.49 7.08 0.54
CA VAL A 106 1.45 5.61 0.54
C VAL A 106 0.33 5.08 -0.37
N GLN A 107 0.54 3.92 -0.99
CA GLN A 107 -0.45 3.23 -1.80
C GLN A 107 -0.49 1.74 -1.47
N GLY A 108 -1.70 1.18 -1.40
CA GLY A 108 -1.96 -0.26 -1.31
C GLY A 108 -2.19 -0.84 -2.69
N ASN A 109 -1.44 -1.88 -3.04
CA ASN A 109 -1.55 -2.57 -4.33
C ASN A 109 -2.40 -3.82 -4.15
N ILE A 110 -3.25 -4.13 -5.13
CA ILE A 110 -3.94 -5.41 -5.20
C ILE A 110 -3.74 -6.04 -6.58
N TRP A 111 -2.98 -7.12 -6.60
CA TRP A 111 -2.80 -7.94 -7.78
C TRP A 111 -3.84 -9.05 -7.81
N THR A 112 -4.52 -9.22 -8.94
CA THR A 112 -5.75 -10.02 -9.03
C THR A 112 -5.56 -11.36 -9.74
N GLU A 113 -4.33 -11.87 -9.84
CA GLU A 113 -3.99 -13.11 -10.57
C GLU A 113 -4.81 -14.31 -10.07
N ARG A 114 -5.17 -14.31 -8.79
CA ARG A 114 -5.93 -15.38 -8.12
C ARG A 114 -7.24 -14.89 -7.52
N MET A 115 -7.77 -13.77 -8.01
CA MET A 115 -9.01 -13.16 -7.50
C MET A 115 -10.09 -13.08 -8.58
N PRO A 116 -10.69 -14.22 -8.97
CA PRO A 116 -11.64 -14.27 -10.10
C PRO A 116 -12.99 -13.59 -9.80
N THR A 117 -13.26 -13.21 -8.55
CA THR A 117 -14.53 -12.59 -8.15
C THR A 117 -14.30 -11.31 -7.37
N TRP A 118 -15.22 -10.36 -7.53
CA TRP A 118 -15.19 -9.11 -6.76
C TRP A 118 -15.28 -9.35 -5.25
N LYS A 119 -16.05 -10.35 -4.80
CA LYS A 119 -16.14 -10.70 -3.37
C LYS A 119 -14.78 -11.07 -2.77
N LEU A 120 -13.93 -11.77 -3.53
CA LEU A 120 -12.59 -12.11 -3.07
C LEU A 120 -11.68 -10.86 -3.05
N VAL A 121 -11.80 -9.97 -4.03
CA VAL A 121 -11.10 -8.67 -4.02
C VAL A 121 -11.50 -7.85 -2.79
N GLU A 122 -12.80 -7.70 -2.51
CA GLU A 122 -13.30 -7.00 -1.33
C GLU A 122 -12.76 -7.63 -0.04
N TYR A 123 -12.82 -8.97 0.08
CA TYR A 123 -12.28 -9.71 1.22
C TYR A 123 -10.78 -9.47 1.45
N MET A 124 -10.01 -9.35 0.37
CA MET A 124 -8.57 -9.14 0.45
C MET A 124 -8.20 -7.69 0.77
N ILE A 125 -8.99 -6.72 0.33
CA ILE A 125 -8.76 -5.29 0.61
C ILE A 125 -9.30 -4.89 1.99
N LEU A 126 -10.49 -5.36 2.37
CA LEU A 126 -11.19 -4.94 3.56
C LEU A 126 -10.99 -5.93 4.72
N PRO A 127 -10.61 -5.46 5.93
CA PRO A 127 -10.56 -4.07 6.37
C PRO A 127 -9.18 -3.38 6.26
N ARG A 128 -8.16 -4.02 5.67
CA ARG A 128 -6.79 -3.46 5.59
C ARG A 128 -6.73 -2.09 4.92
N MET A 129 -7.61 -1.79 3.96
CA MET A 129 -7.74 -0.45 3.37
C MET A 129 -8.16 0.63 4.38
N CYS A 130 -8.92 0.29 5.42
CA CYS A 130 -9.23 1.23 6.51
C CYS A 130 -7.95 1.58 7.29
N ALA A 131 -7.11 0.59 7.58
CA ALA A 131 -5.83 0.81 8.25
C ALA A 131 -4.89 1.65 7.36
N LEU A 132 -4.82 1.34 6.06
CA LEU A 132 -4.04 2.13 5.10
C LEU A 132 -4.52 3.57 5.01
N SER A 133 -5.83 3.78 5.01
CA SER A 133 -6.42 5.13 4.98
C SER A 133 -6.02 5.95 6.20
N GLU A 134 -5.95 5.31 7.38
CA GLU A 134 -5.47 5.98 8.59
C GLU A 134 -3.97 6.26 8.56
N VAL A 135 -3.16 5.32 8.05
CA VAL A 135 -1.71 5.52 7.80
C VAL A 135 -1.47 6.69 6.85
N ALA A 136 -2.28 6.83 5.80
CA ALA A 136 -2.13 7.86 4.79
C ALA A 136 -2.60 9.26 5.25
N TRP A 137 -3.49 9.32 6.25
CA TRP A 137 -4.20 10.56 6.60
C TRP A 137 -3.85 11.11 7.99
N SER A 138 -3.73 10.23 8.99
CA SER A 138 -3.59 10.66 10.38
C SER A 138 -2.11 10.89 10.74
N PRO A 139 -1.80 11.93 11.52
CA PRO A 139 -0.44 12.12 12.05
C PRO A 139 0.05 10.89 12.82
N ALA A 140 1.32 10.54 12.64
CA ALA A 140 1.92 9.33 13.21
C ALA A 140 1.78 9.25 14.74
N ASP A 141 1.94 10.37 15.43
CA ASP A 141 1.85 10.51 16.89
C ASP A 141 0.41 10.42 17.43
N GLN A 142 -0.59 10.44 16.56
CA GLN A 142 -2.01 10.30 16.91
C GLN A 142 -2.58 8.92 16.59
N ARG A 143 -1.81 8.06 15.89
CA ARG A 143 -2.21 6.68 15.58
C ARG A 143 -2.06 5.81 16.83
N ASP A 144 -3.11 5.07 17.16
CA ASP A 144 -3.15 4.15 18.29
C ASP A 144 -3.96 2.91 17.90
N TRP A 145 -3.32 1.74 17.99
CA TRP A 145 -3.91 0.49 17.54
C TRP A 145 -5.25 0.17 18.24
N LYS A 146 -5.33 0.36 19.56
CA LYS A 146 -6.54 0.01 20.31
C LYS A 146 -7.71 0.93 19.95
N ARG A 147 -7.45 2.23 19.76
CA ARG A 147 -8.46 3.19 19.31
C ARG A 147 -8.87 2.94 17.86
N PHE A 148 -7.94 2.55 17.00
CA PHE A 148 -8.24 2.14 15.63
C PHE A 148 -9.13 0.89 15.62
N GLU A 149 -8.75 -0.17 16.34
CA GLU A 149 -9.51 -1.41 16.42
C GLU A 149 -10.95 -1.18 16.91
N GLN A 150 -11.13 -0.36 17.96
CA GLN A 150 -12.47 0.01 18.44
C GLN A 150 -13.31 0.74 17.38
N ARG A 151 -12.74 1.72 16.67
CA ARG A 151 -13.44 2.41 15.58
C ARG A 151 -13.71 1.49 14.41
N LEU A 152 -12.76 0.60 14.10
CA LEU A 152 -12.88 -0.38 13.03
C LEU A 152 -14.08 -1.31 13.29
N MET A 153 -14.21 -1.86 14.51
CA MET A 153 -15.36 -2.72 14.85
C MET A 153 -16.71 -2.03 14.62
N GLY A 154 -16.81 -0.74 14.93
CA GLY A 154 -17.99 0.07 14.57
C GLY A 154 -18.16 0.21 13.06
N HIS A 155 -17.09 0.49 12.32
CA HIS A 155 -17.11 0.65 10.86
C HIS A 155 -17.43 -0.63 10.10
N LEU A 156 -17.05 -1.81 10.62
CA LEU A 156 -17.41 -3.11 10.02
C LEU A 156 -18.93 -3.27 9.91
N ASN A 157 -19.72 -2.73 10.85
CA ASN A 157 -21.18 -2.72 10.73
C ASN A 157 -21.66 -1.89 9.54
N THR A 158 -20.96 -0.79 9.21
CA THR A 158 -21.26 0.02 8.03
C THR A 158 -20.94 -0.77 6.76
N LEU A 159 -19.75 -1.39 6.67
CA LEU A 159 -19.38 -2.23 5.53
C LEU A 159 -20.38 -3.37 5.31
N LYS A 160 -20.81 -4.02 6.40
CA LYS A 160 -21.85 -5.06 6.38
C LYS A 160 -23.19 -4.52 5.87
N ALA A 161 -23.64 -3.37 6.37
CA ALA A 161 -24.89 -2.74 5.95
C ALA A 161 -24.86 -2.30 4.46
N MET A 162 -23.68 -1.97 3.94
CA MET A 162 -23.45 -1.67 2.52
C MET A 162 -23.34 -2.93 1.64
N GLY A 163 -23.27 -4.12 2.24
CA GLY A 163 -23.18 -5.39 1.52
C GLY A 163 -21.77 -5.77 1.05
N TYR A 164 -20.72 -5.15 1.59
CA TYR A 164 -19.34 -5.50 1.25
C TYR A 164 -18.90 -6.81 1.91
N THR A 165 -18.10 -7.60 1.18
CA THR A 165 -17.41 -8.76 1.72
C THR A 165 -16.09 -8.31 2.37
N TYR A 166 -15.84 -8.67 3.63
CA TYR A 166 -14.58 -8.31 4.30
C TYR A 166 -14.08 -9.44 5.21
N ARG A 167 -12.78 -9.45 5.52
CA ARG A 167 -12.22 -10.37 6.51
C ARG A 167 -12.58 -9.91 7.94
N HIS A 168 -13.32 -10.72 8.68
CA HIS A 168 -13.59 -10.41 10.10
C HIS A 168 -12.29 -10.55 10.93
N PRO A 169 -11.90 -9.55 11.76
CA PRO A 169 -10.70 -9.62 12.59
C PRO A 169 -10.74 -10.80 13.58
N GLU A 170 -11.90 -10.99 14.20
CA GLU A 170 -12.15 -12.03 15.22
C GLU A 170 -12.56 -13.39 14.63
N ARG A 171 -12.06 -13.79 13.46
CA ARG A 171 -12.40 -15.10 12.87
C ARG A 171 -11.96 -16.25 13.81
N LEU A 172 -12.83 -16.60 14.76
CA LEU A 172 -12.76 -17.83 15.52
C LEU A 172 -13.59 -18.90 14.80
N HIS A 173 -14.77 -18.63 14.24
CA HIS A 173 -15.55 -19.64 13.52
C HIS A 173 -16.24 -19.10 12.25
N ARG A 174 -16.34 -20.02 11.28
CA ARG A 174 -16.77 -19.86 9.88
C ARG A 174 -18.21 -19.37 9.75
N GLU A 175 -18.43 -18.25 9.07
CA GLU A 175 -19.77 -17.85 8.58
C GLU A 175 -19.84 -17.39 7.12
N PHE A 176 -18.75 -17.48 6.35
CA PHE A 176 -18.80 -17.11 4.93
C PHE A 176 -18.18 -18.21 4.08
N PRO A 177 -18.99 -18.99 3.34
CA PRO A 177 -18.45 -19.78 2.24
C PRO A 177 -17.97 -18.78 1.18
N LEU A 178 -16.69 -18.92 0.80
CA LEU A 178 -16.17 -18.31 -0.43
C LEU A 178 -16.92 -18.88 -1.64
#